data_AF-A0A9W3AIW1-F1
#
_entry.id   AF-A0A9W3AIW1-F1
#
_cell.length_a   1.000
_cell.length_b   1.000
_cell.length_c   1.000
_cell.angle_alpha   90.00
_cell.angle_beta   90.00
_cell.angle_gamma   90.00
#
_symmetry.space_group_name_H-M   'P 1'
#
loop_
_entity.id
_entity.type
_entity.pdbx_description
1 polymer ?
#
loop_
_entity_poly.entity_id
_entity_poly.type
_entity_poly.pdbx_seq_one_letter_code
_entity_poly.pdbx_strand_id
1 'polypeptide(L)'
;MKSIAVERDFKNKVSLRSKMSGLLALQEEVYGFSVLLDKLIDLRTSDTLECLVKKKLPSLISLKELKVKICFLKKHFRLNELHSIFGDFNSGSIPSDGHILATILGLNPELGDLIDNSVSPRRKDQDYFYDLVKILETKDQNTEYDPEVKGTTGMCKSLTLLGFTKERSEAIAKNISEDIVDLQTPLYWAVSYLENELMHHPLLSEIAKFPYSEQKTDVWFKENISTQRAGASNSNASANINVFNCTGKNEESPKLIQDFLKKVKEEDGESKLFYHGTTHLNAQSIINSGIILTKGKQGNDFSSGDGFYLFEEFQYAEEWVRDKMTYYAVLVFKVKQDFVNADLKNGLDVSNDKTVWLQIVDYCLSGYRDKSNKKIIKDKAFIRGPTSAWGAKKGISGFGRGKVQFCIRDEKYSDEFGRLENICCAIFYSK
;
A
#
# COMPACT_ATOMS: atom_id res chain seq x y z
N MET A 1 33.57 0.53 -31.92
CA MET A 1 32.86 1.59 -31.17
C MET A 1 31.65 1.09 -30.36
N LYS A 2 30.83 0.12 -30.84
CA LYS A 2 29.69 -0.41 -30.05
C LYS A 2 30.08 -1.18 -28.75
N SER A 3 31.25 -1.84 -28.70
CA SER A 3 31.65 -2.61 -27.50
C SER A 3 32.13 -1.74 -26.32
N ILE A 4 32.69 -0.56 -26.57
CA ILE A 4 33.20 0.35 -25.52
C ILE A 4 32.05 1.10 -24.82
N ALA A 5 30.96 1.38 -25.53
CA ALA A 5 29.77 2.02 -24.97
C ALA A 5 29.03 1.10 -24.00
N VAL A 6 28.88 -0.19 -24.35
CA VAL A 6 28.24 -1.20 -23.50
C VAL A 6 29.05 -1.44 -22.22
N GLU A 7 30.38 -1.44 -22.30
CA GLU A 7 31.25 -1.67 -21.14
C GLU A 7 31.28 -0.48 -20.17
N ARG A 8 31.18 0.76 -20.68
CA ARG A 8 31.01 1.96 -19.84
C ARG A 8 29.66 1.99 -19.13
N ASP A 9 28.59 1.67 -19.85
CA ASP A 9 27.24 1.68 -19.31
C ASP A 9 27.06 0.63 -18.20
N PHE A 10 27.66 -0.56 -18.37
CA PHE A 10 27.67 -1.60 -17.33
C PHE A 10 28.47 -1.21 -16.08
N LYS A 11 29.67 -0.62 -16.24
CA LYS A 11 30.48 -0.12 -15.10
C LYS A 11 29.77 1.00 -14.33
N ASN A 12 29.08 1.89 -15.04
CA ASN A 12 28.30 2.97 -14.42
C ASN A 12 27.12 2.43 -13.59
N LYS A 13 26.41 1.41 -14.09
CA LYS A 13 25.29 0.76 -13.37
C LYS A 13 25.74 0.05 -12.09
N VAL A 14 26.86 -0.66 -12.12
CA VAL A 14 27.43 -1.33 -10.93
C VAL A 14 27.88 -0.28 -9.89
N SER A 15 28.46 0.84 -10.34
CA SER A 15 28.84 1.95 -9.47
C SER A 15 27.64 2.61 -8.80
N LEU A 16 26.54 2.83 -9.54
CA LEU A 16 25.33 3.44 -9.02
C LEU A 16 24.67 2.57 -7.93
N ARG A 17 24.50 1.26 -8.19
CA ARG A 17 23.93 0.31 -7.21
C ARG A 17 24.72 0.31 -5.89
N SER A 18 26.05 0.21 -5.96
CA SER A 18 26.91 0.21 -4.77
C SER A 18 26.82 1.51 -3.97
N LYS A 19 26.79 2.66 -4.65
CA LYS A 19 26.62 3.98 -4.01
C LYS A 19 25.26 4.10 -3.31
N MET A 20 24.20 3.62 -3.94
CA MET A 20 22.85 3.65 -3.36
C MET A 20 22.71 2.76 -2.13
N SER A 21 23.32 1.57 -2.12
CA SER A 21 23.36 0.73 -0.93
C SER A 21 24.06 1.42 0.25
N GLY A 22 25.14 2.17 -0.01
CA GLY A 22 25.82 2.96 1.02
C GLY A 22 24.95 4.11 1.57
N LEU A 23 24.21 4.79 0.70
CA LEU A 23 23.29 5.87 1.11
C LEU A 23 22.12 5.35 1.96
N LEU A 24 21.56 4.21 1.60
CA LEU A 24 20.48 3.57 2.38
C LEU A 24 20.94 3.23 3.80
N ALA A 25 22.09 2.58 3.95
CA ALA A 25 22.64 2.23 5.27
C ALA A 25 22.85 3.48 6.13
N LEU A 26 23.42 4.54 5.54
CA LEU A 26 23.63 5.80 6.25
C LEU A 26 22.31 6.45 6.68
N GLN A 27 21.28 6.41 5.85
CA GLN A 27 19.98 6.99 6.18
C GLN A 27 19.28 6.23 7.33
N GLU A 28 19.35 4.90 7.33
CA GLU A 28 18.82 4.06 8.42
C GLU A 28 19.51 4.37 9.75
N GLU A 29 20.84 4.54 9.74
CA GLU A 29 21.61 4.96 10.92
C GLU A 29 21.16 6.33 11.44
N VAL A 30 20.98 7.31 10.54
CA VAL A 30 20.50 8.65 10.88
C VAL A 30 19.10 8.61 11.49
N TYR A 31 18.19 7.79 10.95
CA TYR A 31 16.84 7.61 11.47
C TYR A 31 16.85 6.97 12.86
N GLY A 32 17.57 5.87 13.01
CA GLY A 32 17.72 5.15 14.29
C GLY A 32 18.28 6.06 15.37
N PHE A 33 19.25 6.92 15.02
CA PHE A 33 19.82 7.88 15.96
C PHE A 33 18.84 9.00 16.34
N SER A 34 18.02 9.49 15.40
CA SER A 34 16.96 10.46 15.70
C SER A 34 15.95 9.92 16.71
N VAL A 35 15.48 8.68 16.53
CA VAL A 35 14.52 8.03 17.45
C VAL A 35 15.12 7.84 18.84
N LEU A 36 16.40 7.50 18.93
CA LEU A 36 17.10 7.40 20.20
C LEU A 36 17.14 8.74 20.93
N LEU A 37 17.38 9.85 20.21
CA LEU A 37 17.38 11.18 20.80
C LEU A 37 16.01 11.59 21.32
N ASP A 38 14.93 11.22 20.64
CA ASP A 38 13.57 11.48 21.11
C ASP A 38 13.30 10.81 22.45
N LYS A 39 13.63 9.51 22.57
CA LYS A 39 13.51 8.79 23.84
C LYS A 39 14.35 9.40 24.95
N LEU A 40 15.56 9.87 24.64
CA LEU A 40 16.43 10.53 25.61
C LEU A 40 15.90 11.91 26.05
N ILE A 41 15.29 12.66 25.13
CA ILE A 41 14.64 13.93 25.43
C ILE A 41 13.43 13.69 26.33
N ASP A 42 12.56 12.75 25.97
CA ASP A 42 11.33 12.40 26.71
C ASP A 42 11.64 11.93 28.14
N LEU A 43 12.63 11.03 28.29
CA LEU A 43 13.11 10.58 29.60
C LEU A 43 13.60 11.72 30.47
N ARG A 44 14.20 12.75 29.88
CA ARG A 44 14.73 13.91 30.62
C ARG A 44 13.66 14.95 30.95
N THR A 45 12.59 15.03 30.16
CA THR A 45 11.48 15.96 30.41
C THR A 45 10.43 15.40 31.37
N SER A 46 10.41 14.10 31.63
CA SER A 46 9.33 13.44 32.40
C SER A 46 9.52 13.40 33.93
N ASP A 47 10.34 14.29 34.53
CA ASP A 47 10.54 14.53 35.99
C ASP A 47 10.75 13.29 36.91
N THR A 48 10.92 12.09 36.36
CA THR A 48 11.10 10.84 37.10
C THR A 48 12.58 10.55 37.25
N LEU A 49 13.22 11.27 38.18
CA LEU A 49 14.67 11.27 38.31
C LEU A 49 15.10 10.62 39.63
N GLU A 50 15.36 9.31 39.59
CA GLU A 50 16.19 8.65 40.60
C GLU A 50 17.30 7.75 40.03
N CYS A 51 17.29 7.38 38.74
CA CYS A 51 18.19 6.30 38.27
C CYS A 51 19.31 6.70 37.29
N LEU A 52 19.54 7.99 37.00
CA LEU A 52 20.64 8.40 36.09
C LEU A 52 21.79 9.10 36.83
N VAL A 53 22.42 8.38 37.75
CA VAL A 53 23.72 8.77 38.32
C VAL A 53 24.84 8.09 37.53
N LYS A 54 25.79 8.92 37.06
CA LYS A 54 27.12 8.60 36.48
C LYS A 54 27.20 8.12 35.02
N LYS A 55 26.76 8.93 34.06
CA LYS A 55 27.52 9.17 32.81
C LYS A 55 27.33 10.62 32.36
N LYS A 56 28.37 11.24 31.78
CA LYS A 56 28.35 12.60 31.18
C LYS A 56 27.37 12.63 30.00
N LEU A 57 26.07 12.64 30.25
CA LEU A 57 25.07 12.80 29.21
C LEU A 57 25.05 14.25 28.71
N PRO A 58 24.91 14.51 27.40
CA PRO A 58 24.79 15.87 26.84
C PRO A 58 23.62 16.63 27.47
N SER A 59 23.63 17.98 27.47
CA SER A 59 22.51 18.79 28.02
C SER A 59 21.21 18.63 27.20
N LEU A 60 20.04 18.96 27.78
CA LEU A 60 18.74 18.84 27.07
C LEU A 60 18.72 19.76 25.84
N ILE A 61 19.32 20.94 25.98
CA ILE A 61 19.50 21.91 24.90
C ILE A 61 20.38 21.29 23.80
N SER A 62 21.52 20.70 24.18
CA SER A 62 22.43 20.05 23.23
C SER A 62 21.80 18.86 22.50
N LEU A 63 20.96 18.07 23.18
CA LEU A 63 20.20 16.97 22.56
C LEU A 63 19.16 17.50 21.57
N LYS A 64 18.44 18.58 21.92
CA LYS A 64 17.50 19.25 21.01
C LYS A 64 18.20 19.85 19.79
N GLU A 65 19.35 20.49 19.96
CA GLU A 65 20.17 21.02 18.86
C GLU A 65 20.72 19.90 17.97
N LEU A 66 21.18 18.79 18.56
CA LEU A 66 21.65 17.64 17.82
C LEU A 66 20.51 16.99 17.03
N LYS A 67 19.32 16.88 17.62
CA LYS A 67 18.10 16.45 16.94
C LYS A 67 17.80 17.35 15.74
N VAL A 68 17.87 18.68 15.89
CA VAL A 68 17.67 19.62 14.78
C VAL A 68 18.66 19.37 13.64
N LYS A 69 19.95 19.13 13.95
CA LYS A 69 20.97 18.81 12.94
C LYS A 69 20.73 17.47 12.25
N ILE A 70 20.27 16.45 12.97
CA ILE A 70 19.93 15.15 12.41
C ILE A 70 18.67 15.24 11.55
N CYS A 71 17.65 15.99 11.99
CA CYS A 71 16.48 16.28 11.18
C CYS A 71 16.84 17.07 9.92
N PHE A 72 17.81 17.98 10.00
CA PHE A 72 18.37 18.65 8.83
C PHE A 72 19.02 17.65 7.88
N LEU A 73 19.94 16.80 8.36
CA LEU A 73 20.57 15.76 7.54
C LEU A 73 19.53 14.80 6.91
N LYS A 74 18.53 14.37 7.67
CA LYS A 74 17.39 13.57 7.18
C LYS A 74 16.67 14.25 6.01
N LYS A 75 16.45 15.56 6.08
CA LYS A 75 15.83 16.36 5.02
C LYS A 75 16.73 16.56 3.80
N HIS A 76 18.03 16.29 3.91
CA HIS A 76 19.01 16.50 2.84
C HIS A 76 19.44 15.19 2.11
N PHE A 77 18.88 14.03 2.47
CA PHE A 77 19.09 12.76 1.74
C PHE A 77 18.05 12.51 0.62
N ARG A 78 17.47 13.58 0.08
CA ARG A 78 16.30 13.50 -0.83
C ARG A 78 16.70 13.30 -2.29
N LEU A 79 15.77 12.78 -3.11
CA LEU A 79 15.93 12.58 -4.56
C LEU A 79 16.49 13.82 -5.29
N ASN A 80 15.96 15.01 -4.99
CA ASN A 80 16.40 16.27 -5.57
C ASN A 80 17.81 16.72 -5.13
N GLU A 81 18.38 16.10 -4.10
CA GLU A 81 19.73 16.33 -3.61
C GLU A 81 20.67 15.14 -3.85
N LEU A 82 20.14 13.99 -4.30
CA LEU A 82 20.96 12.89 -4.83
C LEU A 82 21.79 13.37 -6.02
N HIS A 83 21.32 14.35 -6.79
CA HIS A 83 22.08 14.98 -7.87
C HIS A 83 23.39 15.63 -7.43
N SER A 84 23.47 16.24 -6.23
CA SER A 84 24.73 16.81 -5.73
C SER A 84 25.66 15.70 -5.28
N ILE A 85 25.12 14.70 -4.56
CA ILE A 85 25.85 13.51 -4.12
C ILE A 85 26.41 12.73 -5.31
N PHE A 86 25.68 12.61 -6.42
CA PHE A 86 26.14 11.95 -7.65
C PHE A 86 26.96 12.87 -8.57
N GLY A 87 26.68 14.17 -8.56
CA GLY A 87 27.40 15.19 -9.33
C GLY A 87 28.85 15.39 -8.88
N ASP A 88 29.13 15.19 -7.58
CA ASP A 88 30.49 15.21 -7.04
C ASP A 88 31.36 14.02 -7.50
N PHE A 89 30.73 12.94 -8.00
CA PHE A 89 31.44 11.81 -8.60
C PHE A 89 31.59 12.01 -10.11
N ASN A 90 32.64 12.75 -10.42
CA ASN A 90 33.15 13.17 -11.73
C ASN A 90 33.28 12.05 -12.80
N SER A 91 32.17 11.57 -13.39
CA SER A 91 32.19 10.60 -14.50
C SER A 91 31.11 10.78 -15.59
N GLY A 92 30.83 12.03 -15.99
CA GLY A 92 30.40 12.33 -17.37
C GLY A 92 28.90 12.55 -17.66
N SER A 93 27.97 12.28 -16.75
CA SER A 93 26.61 12.83 -16.79
C SER A 93 25.93 12.62 -15.44
N ILE A 94 25.26 13.65 -14.93
CA ILE A 94 24.38 13.51 -13.76
C ILE A 94 23.23 12.57 -14.18
N PRO A 95 22.98 11.46 -13.45
CA PRO A 95 21.83 10.59 -13.73
C PRO A 95 20.54 11.40 -13.64
N SER A 96 19.63 11.25 -14.60
CA SER A 96 18.33 11.93 -14.55
C SER A 96 17.45 11.41 -13.40
N ASP A 97 16.42 12.18 -13.04
CA ASP A 97 15.46 11.80 -11.99
C ASP A 97 14.82 10.44 -12.29
N GLY A 98 14.42 10.18 -13.54
CA GLY A 98 13.88 8.90 -13.97
C GLY A 98 14.86 7.74 -13.77
N HIS A 99 16.15 7.92 -14.04
CA HIS A 99 17.15 6.88 -13.83
C HIS A 99 17.44 6.60 -12.36
N ILE A 100 17.49 7.65 -11.53
CA ILE A 100 17.66 7.48 -10.08
C ILE A 100 16.44 6.74 -9.52
N LEU A 101 15.23 7.17 -9.90
CA LEU A 101 13.99 6.57 -9.47
C LEU A 101 13.87 5.10 -9.93
N ALA A 102 14.18 4.82 -11.20
CA ALA A 102 14.21 3.46 -11.73
C ALA A 102 15.19 2.58 -10.94
N THR A 103 16.36 3.10 -10.58
CA THR A 103 17.33 2.32 -9.81
C THR A 103 16.83 2.05 -8.39
N ILE A 104 16.23 3.04 -7.72
CA ILE A 104 15.67 2.89 -6.37
C ILE A 104 14.60 1.80 -6.35
N LEU A 105 13.68 1.87 -7.31
CA LEU A 105 12.55 0.96 -7.46
C LEU A 105 12.93 -0.39 -8.07
N GLY A 106 14.20 -0.58 -8.47
CA GLY A 106 14.64 -1.81 -9.14
C GLY A 106 13.99 -2.04 -10.50
N LEU A 107 13.69 -0.97 -11.23
CA LEU A 107 13.22 -0.97 -12.61
C LEU A 107 14.41 -1.02 -13.59
N ASN A 108 14.14 -1.50 -14.80
CA ASN A 108 15.11 -1.50 -15.89
C ASN A 108 15.37 -0.06 -16.35
N PRO A 109 16.61 0.27 -16.78
CA PRO A 109 16.99 1.62 -17.17
C PRO A 109 16.11 2.26 -18.26
N GLU A 110 15.57 1.44 -19.17
CA GLU A 110 14.62 1.89 -20.20
C GLU A 110 13.36 2.54 -19.62
N LEU A 111 12.93 2.13 -18.42
CA LEU A 111 11.82 2.79 -17.74
C LEU A 111 12.25 4.16 -17.20
N GLY A 112 13.52 4.31 -16.81
CA GLY A 112 14.09 5.61 -16.44
C GLY A 112 14.01 6.60 -17.60
N ASP A 113 14.43 6.19 -18.80
CA ASP A 113 14.28 6.98 -20.02
C ASP A 113 12.81 7.36 -20.28
N LEU A 114 11.89 6.40 -20.13
CA LEU A 114 10.45 6.66 -20.35
C LEU A 114 9.88 7.63 -19.32
N ILE A 115 10.28 7.56 -18.05
CA ILE A 115 9.87 8.48 -16.99
C ILE A 115 10.32 9.91 -17.34
N ASP A 116 11.58 10.09 -17.73
CA ASP A 116 12.10 11.41 -18.07
C ASP A 116 11.39 12.00 -19.31
N ASN A 117 11.05 11.15 -20.27
CA ASN A 117 10.35 11.55 -21.49
C ASN A 117 8.83 11.69 -21.31
N SER A 118 8.25 11.09 -20.26
CA SER A 118 6.81 11.21 -19.96
C SER A 118 6.46 12.48 -19.20
N VAL A 119 7.45 13.19 -18.63
CA VAL A 119 7.26 14.47 -17.96
C VAL A 119 6.70 15.50 -18.94
N SER A 120 5.38 15.62 -18.97
CA SER A 120 4.71 16.74 -19.61
C SER A 120 5.15 18.04 -18.93
N PRO A 121 5.23 19.20 -19.60
CA PRO A 121 5.65 20.48 -19.00
C PRO A 121 4.71 21.04 -17.90
N ARG A 122 3.86 20.23 -17.26
CA ARG A 122 2.82 20.66 -16.34
C ARG A 122 3.17 20.37 -14.88
N ARG A 123 3.46 21.47 -14.19
CA ARG A 123 3.45 21.74 -12.73
C ARG A 123 4.62 21.16 -11.92
N LYS A 124 5.08 22.00 -10.99
CA LYS A 124 6.21 21.78 -10.05
C LYS A 124 5.95 20.70 -8.98
N ASP A 125 4.83 19.98 -9.10
CA ASP A 125 4.39 18.92 -8.20
C ASP A 125 4.26 17.64 -9.03
N GLN A 126 5.40 17.04 -9.41
CA GLN A 126 5.46 15.85 -10.27
C GLN A 126 4.94 14.60 -9.54
N ASP A 127 3.86 14.00 -10.06
CA ASP A 127 3.37 12.70 -9.59
C ASP A 127 4.03 11.57 -10.41
N TYR A 128 5.31 11.31 -10.12
CA TYR A 128 6.09 10.22 -10.74
C TYR A 128 5.37 8.87 -10.67
N PHE A 129 4.52 8.66 -9.65
CA PHE A 129 3.74 7.45 -9.52
C PHE A 129 2.71 7.32 -10.65
N TYR A 130 1.96 8.39 -10.95
CA TYR A 130 0.98 8.37 -12.04
C TYR A 130 1.64 8.02 -13.39
N ASP A 131 2.77 8.64 -13.70
CA ASP A 131 3.49 8.40 -14.95
C ASP A 131 4.02 6.96 -15.02
N LEU A 132 4.59 6.45 -13.92
CA LEU A 132 5.03 5.05 -13.80
C LEU A 132 3.88 4.07 -14.03
N VAL A 133 2.72 4.30 -13.41
CA VAL A 133 1.54 3.45 -13.57
C VAL A 133 1.08 3.45 -15.03
N LYS A 134 1.05 4.60 -15.69
CA LYS A 134 0.66 4.70 -17.11
C LYS A 134 1.64 3.98 -18.04
N ILE A 135 2.94 4.07 -17.77
CA ILE A 135 3.97 3.34 -18.50
C ILE A 135 3.76 1.82 -18.33
N LEU A 136 3.53 1.36 -17.10
CA LEU A 136 3.30 -0.05 -16.82
C LEU A 136 1.98 -0.58 -17.40
N GLU A 137 0.89 0.18 -17.35
CA GLU A 137 -0.39 -0.17 -17.98
C GLU A 137 -0.20 -0.37 -19.50
N THR A 138 0.54 0.52 -20.14
CA THR A 138 0.83 0.44 -21.58
C THR A 138 1.69 -0.77 -21.89
N LYS A 139 2.70 -1.08 -21.06
CA LYS A 139 3.52 -2.29 -21.22
C LYS A 139 2.70 -3.56 -21.02
N ASP A 140 1.88 -3.62 -19.98
CA ASP A 140 1.04 -4.78 -19.66
C ASP A 140 0.11 -5.13 -20.83
N GLN A 141 -0.53 -4.13 -21.43
CA GLN A 141 -1.41 -4.31 -22.59
C GLN A 141 -0.71 -4.89 -23.83
N ASN A 142 0.59 -4.66 -23.96
CA ASN A 142 1.41 -5.11 -25.08
C ASN A 142 2.25 -6.36 -24.75
N THR A 143 2.12 -6.90 -23.54
CA THR A 143 2.89 -8.06 -23.08
C THR A 143 2.05 -9.32 -23.14
N GLU A 144 2.57 -10.34 -23.82
CA GLU A 144 1.98 -11.68 -23.78
C GLU A 144 2.66 -12.51 -22.67
N TYR A 145 1.91 -12.82 -21.62
CA TYR A 145 2.41 -13.62 -20.50
C TYR A 145 2.26 -15.11 -20.79
N ASP A 146 3.28 -15.90 -20.45
CA ASP A 146 3.22 -17.35 -20.54
C ASP A 146 2.24 -17.90 -19.47
N PRO A 147 1.09 -18.46 -19.87
CA PRO A 147 0.06 -18.91 -18.95
C PRO A 147 0.42 -20.20 -18.20
N GLU A 148 1.47 -20.91 -18.62
CA GLU A 148 1.88 -22.18 -18.04
C GLU A 148 2.85 -22.02 -16.86
N VAL A 149 3.46 -20.84 -16.73
CA VAL A 149 4.35 -20.55 -15.61
C VAL A 149 3.57 -19.87 -14.49
N LYS A 150 3.27 -20.63 -13.44
CA LYS A 150 2.51 -20.20 -12.27
C LYS A 150 3.38 -19.94 -11.04
N GLY A 151 2.76 -19.40 -10.01
CA GLY A 151 3.39 -19.22 -8.72
C GLY A 151 4.50 -18.17 -8.76
N THR A 152 5.36 -18.20 -7.76
CA THR A 152 6.49 -17.29 -7.57
C THR A 152 7.37 -17.17 -8.82
N THR A 153 7.69 -18.30 -9.48
CA THR A 153 8.53 -18.31 -10.68
C THR A 153 7.84 -17.62 -11.87
N GLY A 154 6.54 -17.86 -12.04
CA GLY A 154 5.73 -17.21 -13.09
C GLY A 154 5.66 -15.71 -12.90
N MET A 155 5.29 -15.30 -11.68
CA MET A 155 5.19 -13.89 -11.32
C MET A 155 6.51 -13.16 -11.51
N CYS A 156 7.64 -13.77 -11.11
CA CYS A 156 8.97 -13.21 -11.32
C CYS A 156 9.26 -12.94 -12.81
N LYS A 157 8.94 -13.89 -13.70
CA LYS A 157 9.14 -13.70 -15.14
C LYS A 157 8.25 -12.57 -15.68
N SER A 158 6.98 -12.55 -15.28
CA SER A 158 6.03 -11.53 -15.71
C SER A 158 6.40 -10.12 -15.27
N LEU A 159 6.86 -9.95 -14.03
CA LEU A 159 7.38 -8.67 -13.53
C LEU A 159 8.64 -8.22 -14.30
N THR A 160 9.50 -9.17 -14.67
CA THR A 160 10.69 -8.86 -15.50
C THR A 160 10.26 -8.33 -16.87
N LEU A 161 9.23 -8.93 -17.49
CA LEU A 161 8.67 -8.45 -18.77
C LEU A 161 8.04 -7.05 -18.65
N LEU A 162 7.38 -6.76 -17.53
CA LEU A 162 6.84 -5.42 -17.24
C LEU A 162 7.94 -4.35 -17.07
N GLY A 163 9.18 -4.78 -16.85
CA GLY A 163 10.34 -3.89 -16.82
C GLY A 163 11.00 -3.75 -15.45
N PHE A 164 10.73 -4.67 -14.52
CA PHE A 164 11.53 -4.79 -13.30
C PHE A 164 12.85 -5.52 -13.60
N THR A 165 13.88 -5.25 -12.80
CA THR A 165 15.11 -6.05 -12.85
C THR A 165 14.81 -7.48 -12.38
N LYS A 166 15.63 -8.45 -12.79
CA LYS A 166 15.47 -9.84 -12.35
C LYS A 166 15.54 -9.95 -10.82
N GLU A 167 16.54 -9.30 -10.20
CA GLU A 167 16.70 -9.30 -8.75
C GLU A 167 15.47 -8.74 -8.03
N ARG A 168 14.92 -7.62 -8.53
CA ARG A 168 13.74 -7.01 -7.93
C ARG A 168 12.48 -7.85 -8.14
N SER A 169 12.32 -8.43 -9.33
CA SER A 169 11.20 -9.32 -9.65
C SER A 169 11.18 -10.55 -8.75
N GLU A 170 12.34 -11.15 -8.49
CA GLU A 170 12.48 -12.27 -7.55
C GLU A 170 12.11 -11.85 -6.13
N ALA A 171 12.56 -10.68 -5.68
CA ALA A 171 12.25 -10.18 -4.34
C ALA A 171 10.75 -9.91 -4.16
N ILE A 172 10.11 -9.24 -5.13
CA ILE A 172 8.66 -9.00 -5.11
C ILE A 172 7.92 -10.35 -5.10
N ALA A 173 8.23 -11.25 -6.03
CA ALA A 173 7.54 -12.53 -6.14
C ALA A 173 7.68 -13.40 -4.90
N LYS A 174 8.87 -13.46 -4.28
CA LYS A 174 9.12 -14.24 -3.05
C LYS A 174 8.39 -13.70 -1.82
N ASN A 175 8.08 -12.40 -1.80
CA ASN A 175 7.35 -11.79 -0.70
C ASN A 175 5.86 -12.12 -0.75
N ILE A 176 5.33 -12.44 -1.93
CA ILE A 176 3.93 -12.80 -2.14
C ILE A 176 3.72 -14.26 -1.75
N SER A 177 2.72 -14.53 -0.89
CA SER A 177 2.33 -15.90 -0.55
C SER A 177 1.90 -16.70 -1.78
N GLU A 178 2.29 -17.98 -1.82
CA GLU A 178 1.93 -18.92 -2.89
C GLU A 178 0.41 -19.06 -3.06
N ASP A 179 -0.36 -18.84 -1.98
CA ASP A 179 -1.82 -18.91 -2.00
C ASP A 179 -2.47 -17.76 -2.76
N ILE A 180 -1.78 -16.62 -2.85
CA ILE A 180 -2.36 -15.38 -3.41
C ILE A 180 -1.68 -14.91 -4.69
N VAL A 181 -0.47 -15.39 -5.00
CA VAL A 181 0.34 -14.91 -6.13
C VAL A 181 -0.38 -14.97 -7.47
N ASP A 182 -1.18 -16.02 -7.68
CA ASP A 182 -1.95 -16.23 -8.91
C ASP A 182 -3.38 -15.62 -8.85
N LEU A 183 -3.76 -14.92 -7.77
CA LEU A 183 -5.09 -14.30 -7.65
C LEU A 183 -5.18 -12.93 -8.36
N GLN A 184 -4.06 -12.39 -8.81
CA GLN A 184 -3.96 -11.02 -9.35
C GLN A 184 -2.99 -10.94 -10.54
N THR A 185 -3.11 -9.89 -11.34
CA THR A 185 -2.28 -9.69 -12.54
C THR A 185 -0.85 -9.23 -12.18
N PRO A 186 0.14 -9.45 -13.06
CA PRO A 186 1.48 -8.91 -12.87
C PRO A 186 1.48 -7.38 -12.68
N LEU A 187 0.65 -6.66 -13.44
CA LEU A 187 0.48 -5.21 -13.29
C LEU A 187 -0.04 -4.83 -11.90
N TYR A 188 -1.04 -5.55 -11.36
CA TYR A 188 -1.54 -5.30 -10.01
C TYR A 188 -0.42 -5.37 -8.96
N TRP A 189 0.43 -6.39 -9.07
CA TRP A 189 1.55 -6.60 -8.16
C TRP A 189 2.62 -5.52 -8.30
N ALA A 190 2.96 -5.16 -9.54
CA ALA A 190 3.88 -4.07 -9.84
C ALA A 190 3.41 -2.74 -9.25
N VAL A 191 2.16 -2.35 -9.49
CA VAL A 191 1.60 -1.09 -8.98
C VAL A 191 1.55 -1.09 -7.45
N SER A 192 1.14 -2.20 -6.83
CA SER A 192 1.10 -2.32 -5.37
C SER A 192 2.49 -2.20 -4.73
N TYR A 193 3.53 -2.74 -5.38
CA TYR A 193 4.91 -2.55 -4.95
C TYR A 193 5.33 -1.07 -5.07
N LEU A 194 5.07 -0.43 -6.21
CA LEU A 194 5.42 0.97 -6.44
C LEU A 194 4.72 1.92 -5.46
N GLU A 195 3.43 1.70 -5.17
CA GLU A 195 2.69 2.44 -4.15
C GLU A 195 3.39 2.36 -2.78
N ASN A 196 3.85 1.16 -2.40
CA ASN A 196 4.52 0.98 -1.12
C ASN A 196 5.90 1.65 -1.08
N GLU A 197 6.70 1.46 -2.13
CA GLU A 197 8.07 2.00 -2.16
C GLU A 197 8.09 3.52 -2.31
N LEU A 198 7.31 4.12 -3.22
CA LEU A 198 7.33 5.58 -3.35
C LEU A 198 6.90 6.28 -2.06
N MET A 199 6.02 5.65 -1.28
CA MET A 199 5.47 6.23 -0.06
C MET A 199 6.24 5.91 1.21
N HIS A 200 7.08 4.89 1.22
CA HIS A 200 7.78 4.45 2.43
C HIS A 200 9.27 4.17 2.24
N HIS A 201 9.78 4.20 1.01
CA HIS A 201 11.19 4.03 0.75
C HIS A 201 11.95 5.18 1.44
N PRO A 202 12.95 4.87 2.28
CA PRO A 202 13.65 5.87 3.08
C PRO A 202 14.14 7.08 2.25
N LEU A 203 14.69 6.84 1.05
CA LEU A 203 15.20 7.92 0.18
C LEU A 203 14.11 8.72 -0.55
N LEU A 204 12.86 8.24 -0.56
CA LEU A 204 11.77 8.84 -1.34
C LEU A 204 10.68 9.50 -0.49
N SER A 205 10.51 9.10 0.78
CA SER A 205 9.39 9.55 1.60
C SER A 205 9.78 10.05 2.99
N GLU A 206 9.08 11.10 3.44
CA GLU A 206 9.20 11.70 4.77
C GLU A 206 8.10 11.25 5.74
N ILE A 207 7.28 10.28 5.34
CA ILE A 207 6.08 9.88 6.09
C ILE A 207 6.49 9.17 7.38
N ALA A 208 5.81 9.55 8.48
CA ALA A 208 5.95 8.92 9.77
C ALA A 208 5.67 7.42 9.68
N LYS A 209 6.30 6.62 10.55
CA LYS A 209 6.16 5.15 10.52
C LYS A 209 4.70 4.70 10.69
N PHE A 210 3.94 5.46 11.47
CA PHE A 210 2.50 5.26 11.68
C PHE A 210 1.77 6.60 11.52
N PRO A 211 0.54 6.62 10.97
CA PRO A 211 -0.17 7.85 10.68
C PRO A 211 -0.75 8.56 11.91
N TYR A 212 -0.91 7.86 13.03
CA TYR A 212 -1.53 8.39 14.26
C TYR A 212 -0.70 8.01 15.49
N SER A 213 -0.45 8.99 16.36
CA SER A 213 0.26 8.82 17.64
C SER A 213 1.44 7.83 17.54
N GLU A 214 2.41 8.10 16.66
CA GLU A 214 3.49 7.16 16.25
C GLU A 214 4.21 6.47 17.43
N GLN A 215 4.32 7.15 18.57
CA GLN A 215 4.94 6.67 19.79
C GLN A 215 4.13 5.60 20.55
N LYS A 216 2.82 5.48 20.29
CA LYS A 216 1.95 4.49 20.91
C LYS A 216 1.92 3.24 20.04
N THR A 217 2.74 2.26 20.40
CA THR A 217 2.88 0.99 19.67
C THR A 217 2.44 -0.19 20.51
N ASP A 218 1.89 -1.20 19.83
CA ASP A 218 1.48 -2.50 20.41
C ASP A 218 0.48 -2.38 21.58
N VAL A 219 -0.29 -1.28 21.60
CA VAL A 219 -1.36 -1.00 22.55
C VAL A 219 -2.52 -0.32 21.84
N TRP A 220 -3.74 -0.56 22.32
CA TRP A 220 -4.93 0.15 21.86
C TRP A 220 -4.97 1.58 22.40
N PHE A 221 -5.23 2.54 21.53
CA PHE A 221 -5.51 3.92 21.92
C PHE A 221 -6.66 4.50 21.09
N LYS A 222 -7.25 5.59 21.57
CA LYS A 222 -8.26 6.33 20.83
C LYS A 222 -7.64 7.53 20.15
N GLU A 223 -7.93 7.69 18.87
CA GLU A 223 -7.54 8.86 18.08
C GLU A 223 -8.79 9.66 17.74
N ASN A 224 -8.75 10.97 17.96
CA ASN A 224 -9.85 11.85 17.61
C ASN A 224 -9.69 12.29 16.15
N ILE A 225 -10.58 11.82 15.29
CA ILE A 225 -10.55 12.13 13.87
C ILE A 225 -11.61 13.18 13.58
N SER A 226 -11.21 14.28 12.97
CA SER A 226 -12.11 15.27 12.38
C SER A 226 -12.17 15.05 10.87
N THR A 227 -13.34 14.69 10.36
CA THR A 227 -13.50 14.42 8.92
C THR A 227 -13.72 15.71 8.16
N GLN A 228 -13.02 15.86 7.03
CA GLN A 228 -13.27 16.91 6.04
C GLN A 228 -13.94 16.25 4.83
N ARG A 229 -15.20 15.82 4.97
CA ARG A 229 -15.94 15.30 3.82
C ARG A 229 -16.33 16.46 2.90
N ALA A 230 -15.79 16.46 1.68
CA ALA A 230 -16.27 17.35 0.64
C ALA A 230 -17.71 16.96 0.26
N GLY A 231 -18.67 17.86 0.48
CA GLY A 231 -20.05 17.71 -0.02
C GLY A 231 -21.12 17.33 1.00
N ALA A 232 -20.77 17.02 2.26
CA ALA A 232 -21.76 16.90 3.33
C ALA A 232 -21.93 18.27 4.03
N SER A 233 -23.16 18.78 4.09
CA SER A 233 -23.49 20.06 4.72
C SER A 233 -22.96 20.15 6.16
N ASN A 234 -21.97 21.02 6.40
CA ASN A 234 -21.58 21.64 7.69
C ASN A 234 -21.53 20.76 8.97
N SER A 235 -21.41 19.44 8.90
CA SER A 235 -21.09 18.63 10.08
C SER A 235 -19.61 18.27 10.05
N ASN A 236 -18.77 19.00 10.78
CA ASN A 236 -17.46 18.51 11.21
C ASN A 236 -17.71 17.31 12.14
N ALA A 237 -17.94 16.14 11.56
CA ALA A 237 -18.13 14.93 12.33
C ALA A 237 -16.77 14.53 12.88
N SER A 238 -16.60 14.75 14.19
CA SER A 238 -15.47 14.23 14.94
C SER A 238 -15.88 12.95 15.66
N ALA A 239 -15.12 11.88 15.51
CA ALA A 239 -15.31 10.68 16.30
C ALA A 239 -13.99 10.11 16.79
N ASN A 240 -14.06 9.36 17.88
CA ASN A 240 -12.91 8.63 18.40
C ASN A 240 -12.88 7.25 17.76
N ILE A 241 -11.81 6.95 17.03
CA ILE A 241 -11.56 5.63 16.46
C ILE A 241 -10.53 4.92 17.34
N ASN A 242 -10.70 3.62 17.55
CA ASN A 242 -9.67 2.82 18.20
C ASN A 242 -8.56 2.51 17.19
N VAL A 243 -7.32 2.78 17.55
CA VAL A 243 -6.15 2.58 16.71
C VAL A 243 -5.16 1.66 17.42
N PHE A 244 -4.51 0.80 16.65
CA PHE A 244 -3.43 -0.08 17.11
C PHE A 244 -2.26 -0.01 16.12
N ASN A 245 -1.12 0.50 16.56
CA ASN A 245 0.12 0.51 15.76
C ASN A 245 0.94 -0.75 16.09
N CYS A 246 0.79 -1.79 15.29
CA CYS A 246 1.47 -3.07 15.42
C CYS A 246 2.88 -3.01 14.83
N THR A 247 3.89 -3.27 15.66
CA THR A 247 5.29 -3.29 15.23
C THR A 247 5.79 -4.68 14.83
N GLY A 248 4.99 -5.71 15.07
CA GLY A 248 5.38 -7.11 14.91
C GLY A 248 6.42 -7.61 15.94
N LYS A 249 6.89 -6.75 16.86
CA LYS A 249 7.89 -7.11 17.87
C LYS A 249 7.31 -7.65 19.17
N ASN A 250 6.07 -7.28 19.47
CA ASN A 250 5.36 -7.78 20.63
C ASN A 250 4.53 -9.01 20.22
N GLU A 251 4.93 -10.18 20.71
CA GLU A 251 4.28 -11.48 20.46
C GLU A 251 2.83 -11.53 20.93
N GLU A 252 2.42 -10.66 21.86
CA GLU A 252 1.03 -10.58 22.35
C GLU A 252 0.11 -9.77 21.42
N SER A 253 0.65 -8.98 20.49
CA SER A 253 -0.14 -8.09 19.63
C SER A 253 -1.25 -8.81 18.86
N PRO A 254 -1.01 -9.98 18.22
CA PRO A 254 -2.08 -10.72 17.54
C PRO A 254 -3.23 -11.09 18.49
N LYS A 255 -2.90 -11.49 19.72
CA LYS A 255 -3.90 -11.82 20.74
C LYS A 255 -4.68 -10.60 21.19
N LEU A 256 -4.00 -9.47 21.45
CA LEU A 256 -4.65 -8.20 21.81
C LEU A 256 -5.61 -7.69 20.73
N ILE A 257 -5.26 -7.89 19.46
CA ILE A 257 -6.13 -7.56 18.32
C ILE A 257 -7.34 -8.49 18.29
N GLN A 258 -7.11 -9.81 18.39
CA GLN A 258 -8.20 -10.80 18.38
C GLN A 258 -9.17 -10.62 19.55
N ASP A 259 -8.67 -10.40 20.76
CA ASP A 259 -9.48 -10.18 21.96
C ASP A 259 -10.35 -8.92 21.82
N PHE A 260 -9.81 -7.83 21.27
CA PHE A 260 -10.56 -6.62 20.99
C PHE A 260 -11.68 -6.87 19.96
N LEU A 261 -11.36 -7.51 18.82
CA LEU A 261 -12.35 -7.79 17.78
C LEU A 261 -13.44 -8.75 18.25
N LYS A 262 -13.08 -9.74 19.09
CA LYS A 262 -14.04 -10.65 19.72
C LYS A 262 -14.99 -9.89 20.63
N LYS A 263 -14.46 -9.03 21.51
CA LYS A 263 -15.26 -8.17 22.39
C LYS A 263 -16.24 -7.30 21.61
N VAL A 264 -15.79 -6.66 20.52
CA VAL A 264 -16.65 -5.84 19.65
C VAL A 264 -17.82 -6.64 19.07
N LYS A 265 -17.58 -7.89 18.65
CA LYS A 265 -18.65 -8.78 18.14
C LYS A 265 -19.63 -9.20 19.24
N GLU A 266 -19.13 -9.49 20.44
CA GLU A 266 -19.95 -9.94 21.57
C GLU A 266 -20.84 -8.82 22.12
N GLU A 267 -20.40 -7.57 22.07
CA GLU A 267 -21.15 -6.40 22.54
C GLU A 267 -22.30 -6.00 21.60
N ASP A 268 -22.31 -6.46 20.35
CA ASP A 268 -23.24 -6.00 19.31
C ASP A 268 -23.59 -7.13 18.33
N GLY A 269 -24.52 -8.01 18.75
CA GLY A 269 -24.94 -9.19 17.97
C GLY A 269 -25.76 -8.86 16.71
N GLU A 270 -26.26 -7.62 16.58
CA GLU A 270 -27.00 -7.17 15.39
C GLU A 270 -26.07 -6.64 14.29
N SER A 271 -24.78 -6.50 14.59
CA SER A 271 -23.78 -5.98 13.67
C SER A 271 -22.84 -7.08 13.16
N LYS A 272 -22.32 -6.88 11.95
CA LYS A 272 -21.30 -7.71 11.33
C LYS A 272 -20.03 -6.89 11.13
N LEU A 273 -18.89 -7.55 11.32
CA LEU A 273 -17.57 -6.95 11.04
C LEU A 273 -17.12 -7.28 9.62
N PHE A 274 -16.60 -6.26 8.94
CA PHE A 274 -15.96 -6.35 7.63
C PHE A 274 -14.58 -5.73 7.67
N TYR A 275 -13.65 -6.28 6.89
CA TYR A 275 -12.24 -5.95 6.98
C TYR A 275 -11.69 -5.52 5.62
N HIS A 276 -11.02 -4.37 5.58
CA HIS A 276 -10.37 -3.86 4.38
C HIS A 276 -8.87 -3.75 4.63
N GLY A 277 -8.09 -4.60 3.97
CA GLY A 277 -6.64 -4.50 3.94
C GLY A 277 -6.19 -3.46 2.92
N THR A 278 -5.36 -2.50 3.32
CA THR A 278 -4.82 -1.45 2.44
C THR A 278 -3.50 -0.87 2.94
N THR A 279 -2.96 0.17 2.30
CA THR A 279 -1.76 0.89 2.76
C THR A 279 -2.09 1.84 3.91
N HIS A 280 -1.09 2.32 4.66
CA HIS A 280 -1.31 3.32 5.73
C HIS A 280 -2.03 4.57 5.22
N LEU A 281 -1.60 5.07 4.07
CA LEU A 281 -2.12 6.29 3.46
C LEU A 281 -3.55 6.12 2.97
N ASN A 282 -3.85 5.01 2.31
CA ASN A 282 -5.21 4.75 1.87
C ASN A 282 -6.13 4.55 3.08
N ALA A 283 -5.67 3.87 4.12
CA ALA A 283 -6.41 3.78 5.38
C ALA A 283 -6.67 5.16 6.00
N GLN A 284 -5.65 6.03 6.07
CA GLN A 284 -5.81 7.41 6.54
C GLN A 284 -6.77 8.22 5.65
N SER A 285 -6.67 8.10 4.33
CA SER A 285 -7.58 8.75 3.38
C SER A 285 -9.02 8.27 3.58
N ILE A 286 -9.25 6.97 3.77
CA ILE A 286 -10.59 6.42 4.00
C ILE A 286 -11.16 6.92 5.34
N ILE A 287 -10.35 6.93 6.39
CA ILE A 287 -10.73 7.45 7.71
C ILE A 287 -11.11 8.94 7.62
N ASN A 288 -10.33 9.76 6.91
CA ASN A 288 -10.51 11.21 6.88
C ASN A 288 -11.54 11.69 5.86
N SER A 289 -11.66 10.99 4.73
CA SER A 289 -12.42 11.44 3.56
C SER A 289 -13.55 10.48 3.17
N GLY A 290 -13.63 9.29 3.76
CA GLY A 290 -14.58 8.25 3.37
C GLY A 290 -14.10 7.39 2.21
N ILE A 291 -14.96 6.49 1.76
CA ILE A 291 -14.69 5.58 0.64
C ILE A 291 -14.93 6.34 -0.67
N ILE A 292 -13.94 6.37 -1.55
CA ILE A 292 -14.03 6.97 -2.89
C ILE A 292 -13.87 5.85 -3.92
N LEU A 293 -14.96 5.44 -4.57
CA LEU A 293 -14.94 4.24 -5.42
C LEU A 293 -14.04 4.39 -6.65
N THR A 294 -13.93 5.60 -7.21
CA THR A 294 -13.08 5.89 -8.37
C THR A 294 -11.57 5.76 -8.09
N LYS A 295 -11.18 5.54 -6.84
CA LYS A 295 -9.79 5.18 -6.45
C LYS A 295 -9.57 3.67 -6.39
N GLY A 296 -10.56 2.86 -6.78
CA GLY A 296 -10.45 1.41 -6.84
C GLY A 296 -9.38 0.96 -7.84
N LYS A 297 -8.83 -0.23 -7.62
CA LYS A 297 -7.86 -0.83 -8.55
C LYS A 297 -8.58 -1.41 -9.78
N GLN A 298 -7.94 -1.30 -10.94
CA GLN A 298 -8.39 -1.93 -12.18
C GLN A 298 -8.27 -3.45 -12.09
N GLY A 299 -9.11 -4.16 -12.85
CA GLY A 299 -8.99 -5.59 -13.06
C GLY A 299 -9.18 -6.43 -11.80
N ASN A 300 -10.18 -6.13 -10.98
CA ASN A 300 -10.59 -6.99 -9.85
C ASN A 300 -11.84 -7.81 -10.19
N ASP A 301 -12.12 -8.83 -9.37
CA ASP A 301 -13.19 -9.81 -9.63
C ASP A 301 -14.59 -9.21 -9.85
N PHE A 302 -14.88 -8.08 -9.21
CA PHE A 302 -16.23 -7.51 -9.13
C PHE A 302 -16.28 -6.02 -9.44
N SER A 303 -15.17 -5.40 -9.85
CA SER A 303 -15.06 -3.99 -10.24
C SER A 303 -13.76 -3.75 -11.01
N SER A 304 -13.66 -2.61 -11.72
CA SER A 304 -12.48 -2.26 -12.51
C SER A 304 -12.27 -0.76 -12.44
N GLY A 305 -11.64 -0.33 -11.34
CA GLY A 305 -11.41 1.09 -11.06
C GLY A 305 -12.51 1.80 -10.25
N ASP A 306 -13.60 1.11 -9.94
CA ASP A 306 -14.85 1.69 -9.42
C ASP A 306 -15.46 0.84 -8.29
N GLY A 307 -14.63 0.26 -7.42
CA GLY A 307 -15.12 -0.59 -6.33
C GLY A 307 -14.26 -0.59 -5.08
N PHE A 308 -14.90 -0.94 -3.97
CA PHE A 308 -14.27 -1.04 -2.64
C PHE A 308 -14.47 -2.43 -2.04
N TYR A 309 -13.36 -3.12 -1.76
CA TYR A 309 -13.36 -4.53 -1.38
C TYR A 309 -13.22 -4.74 0.11
N LEU A 310 -13.99 -5.67 0.64
CA LEU A 310 -14.01 -6.07 2.04
C LEU A 310 -14.03 -7.59 2.14
N PHE A 311 -13.43 -8.12 3.20
CA PHE A 311 -13.53 -9.52 3.59
C PHE A 311 -14.40 -9.67 4.84
N GLU A 312 -15.02 -10.84 5.00
CA GLU A 312 -15.79 -11.18 6.20
C GLU A 312 -14.92 -11.73 7.35
N GLU A 313 -13.68 -12.13 7.03
CA GLU A 313 -12.72 -12.68 7.98
C GLU A 313 -11.47 -11.79 8.04
N PHE A 314 -11.06 -11.44 9.27
CA PHE A 314 -9.92 -10.57 9.53
C PHE A 314 -8.63 -11.10 8.90
N GLN A 315 -8.37 -12.40 9.10
CA GLN A 315 -7.16 -13.06 8.65
C GLN A 315 -6.96 -12.91 7.14
N TYR A 316 -8.02 -12.99 6.33
CA TYR A 316 -7.89 -12.83 4.88
C TYR A 316 -7.61 -11.39 4.48
N ALA A 317 -8.24 -10.41 5.13
CA ALA A 317 -7.92 -9.01 4.86
C ALA A 317 -6.47 -8.69 5.22
N GLU A 318 -5.97 -9.23 6.34
CA GLU A 318 -4.58 -9.07 6.76
C GLU A 318 -3.62 -9.78 5.80
N GLU A 319 -3.81 -11.08 5.51
CA GLU A 319 -3.03 -11.85 4.53
C GLU A 319 -2.97 -11.16 3.18
N TRP A 320 -4.10 -10.58 2.75
CA TRP A 320 -4.20 -9.86 1.49
C TRP A 320 -3.28 -8.64 1.39
N VAL A 321 -2.77 -8.08 2.48
CA VAL A 321 -1.84 -6.94 2.42
C VAL A 321 -0.50 -7.19 3.09
N ARG A 322 -0.47 -8.03 4.12
CA ARG A 322 0.74 -8.42 4.84
C ARG A 322 1.80 -8.92 3.89
N ASP A 323 1.44 -9.81 2.97
CA ASP A 323 2.41 -10.45 2.08
C ASP A 323 2.75 -9.57 0.87
N LYS A 324 2.14 -8.37 0.76
CA LYS A 324 2.32 -7.45 -0.36
C LYS A 324 3.14 -6.21 0.00
N MET A 325 3.08 -5.81 1.27
CA MET A 325 3.44 -4.48 1.72
C MET A 325 4.24 -4.54 3.01
N THR A 326 5.24 -3.67 3.13
CA THR A 326 5.99 -3.46 4.37
C THR A 326 5.15 -2.67 5.37
N TYR A 327 4.41 -1.67 4.87
CA TYR A 327 3.54 -0.81 5.66
C TYR A 327 2.09 -0.97 5.18
N TYR A 328 1.29 -1.66 5.98
CA TYR A 328 -0.09 -1.96 5.64
C TYR A 328 -1.01 -1.70 6.82
N ALA A 329 -2.30 -1.63 6.56
CA ALA A 329 -3.32 -1.41 7.55
C ALA A 329 -4.52 -2.30 7.27
N VAL A 330 -5.26 -2.65 8.33
CA VAL A 330 -6.57 -3.26 8.23
C VAL A 330 -7.57 -2.31 8.87
N LEU A 331 -8.50 -1.80 8.07
CA LEU A 331 -9.66 -1.07 8.55
C LEU A 331 -10.78 -2.05 8.90
N VAL A 332 -11.40 -1.85 10.05
CA VAL A 332 -12.49 -2.71 10.54
C VAL A 332 -13.79 -1.91 10.59
N PHE A 333 -14.72 -2.30 9.73
CA PHE A 333 -16.05 -1.74 9.66
C PHE A 333 -17.02 -2.58 10.48
N LYS A 334 -17.79 -1.94 11.35
CA LYS A 334 -18.93 -2.53 12.07
C LYS A 334 -20.21 -1.94 11.50
N VAL A 335 -21.02 -2.77 10.86
CA VAL A 335 -22.28 -2.36 10.22
C VAL A 335 -23.40 -3.30 10.61
N LYS A 336 -24.64 -2.80 10.67
CA LYS A 336 -25.82 -3.64 10.96
C LYS A 336 -26.00 -4.72 9.90
N GLN A 337 -26.55 -5.88 10.26
CA GLN A 337 -26.80 -6.98 9.32
C GLN A 337 -27.64 -6.56 8.10
N ASP A 338 -28.62 -5.67 8.29
CA ASP A 338 -29.46 -5.15 7.19
C ASP A 338 -28.66 -4.37 6.13
N PHE A 339 -27.51 -3.80 6.47
CA PHE A 339 -26.65 -3.13 5.49
C PHE A 339 -26.11 -4.13 4.47
N VAL A 340 -25.90 -5.38 4.84
CA VAL A 340 -25.27 -6.37 3.96
C VAL A 340 -26.23 -7.42 3.42
N ASN A 341 -27.53 -7.19 3.61
CA ASN A 341 -28.59 -7.98 3.00
C ASN A 341 -28.78 -7.56 1.53
N ALA A 342 -28.55 -8.49 0.61
CA ALA A 342 -28.61 -8.22 -0.83
C ALA A 342 -30.01 -7.79 -1.29
N ASP A 343 -31.08 -8.37 -0.73
CA ASP A 343 -32.45 -8.05 -1.11
C ASP A 343 -32.85 -6.65 -0.64
N LEU A 344 -32.44 -6.27 0.58
CA LEU A 344 -32.79 -4.97 1.17
C LEU A 344 -32.02 -3.79 0.55
N LYS A 345 -30.78 -4.03 0.09
CA LYS A 345 -29.87 -2.98 -0.36
C LYS A 345 -29.60 -3.00 -1.86
N ASN A 346 -30.35 -3.80 -2.63
CA ASN A 346 -30.10 -4.01 -4.06
C ASN A 346 -28.64 -4.46 -4.32
N GLY A 347 -28.16 -5.35 -3.46
CA GLY A 347 -26.92 -6.09 -3.65
C GLY A 347 -27.11 -7.27 -4.60
N LEU A 348 -26.00 -7.92 -4.94
CA LEU A 348 -26.00 -9.15 -5.73
C LEU A 348 -25.09 -10.18 -5.07
N ASP A 349 -25.65 -11.25 -4.53
CA ASP A 349 -24.87 -12.38 -4.01
C ASP A 349 -24.76 -13.49 -5.06
N VAL A 350 -23.55 -13.68 -5.58
CA VAL A 350 -23.23 -14.70 -6.59
C VAL A 350 -22.52 -15.90 -5.99
N SER A 351 -22.48 -16.05 -4.67
CA SER A 351 -21.75 -17.14 -4.00
C SER A 351 -22.23 -18.54 -4.40
N ASN A 352 -23.49 -18.65 -4.84
CA ASN A 352 -24.10 -19.91 -5.27
C ASN A 352 -24.45 -19.94 -6.77
N ASP A 353 -24.08 -18.90 -7.54
CA ASP A 353 -24.34 -18.83 -8.98
C ASP A 353 -23.03 -18.72 -9.77
N LYS A 354 -22.50 -19.88 -10.17
CA LYS A 354 -21.23 -19.96 -10.92
C LYS A 354 -21.31 -19.26 -12.27
N THR A 355 -22.47 -19.29 -12.92
CA THR A 355 -22.65 -18.73 -14.27
C THR A 355 -22.59 -17.22 -14.21
N VAL A 356 -23.38 -16.61 -13.31
CA VAL A 356 -23.38 -15.17 -13.12
C VAL A 356 -22.05 -14.69 -12.56
N TRP A 357 -21.47 -15.42 -11.59
CA TRP A 357 -20.14 -15.12 -11.07
C TRP A 357 -19.09 -15.04 -12.18
N LEU A 358 -19.04 -16.06 -13.06
CA LEU A 358 -18.07 -16.11 -14.16
C LEU A 358 -18.22 -14.92 -15.12
N GLN A 359 -19.46 -14.56 -15.47
CA GLN A 359 -19.75 -13.42 -16.34
C GLN A 359 -19.30 -12.08 -15.75
N ILE A 360 -19.51 -11.89 -14.45
CA ILE A 360 -19.09 -10.67 -13.75
C ILE A 360 -17.58 -10.59 -13.66
N VAL A 361 -16.92 -11.67 -13.25
CA VAL A 361 -15.47 -11.71 -13.10
C VAL A 361 -14.78 -11.47 -14.44
N ASP A 362 -15.22 -12.13 -15.50
CA ASP A 362 -14.67 -11.92 -16.85
C ASP A 362 -14.83 -10.48 -17.33
N TYR A 363 -16.01 -9.90 -17.08
CA TYR A 363 -16.28 -8.52 -17.42
C TYR A 363 -15.40 -7.51 -16.67
N CYS A 364 -15.18 -7.73 -15.36
CA CYS A 364 -14.40 -6.81 -14.54
C CYS A 364 -12.89 -6.95 -14.76
N LEU A 365 -12.39 -8.18 -14.86
CA LEU A 365 -10.97 -8.47 -15.13
C LEU A 365 -10.53 -7.99 -16.53
N SER A 366 -11.44 -8.01 -17.51
CA SER A 366 -11.16 -7.44 -18.84
C SER A 366 -11.16 -5.91 -18.87
N GLY A 367 -11.42 -5.20 -17.76
CA GLY A 367 -11.47 -3.74 -17.75
C GLY A 367 -12.69 -3.19 -18.49
N TYR A 368 -13.82 -3.89 -18.41
CA TYR A 368 -15.09 -3.50 -19.07
C TYR A 368 -15.05 -3.45 -20.59
N ARG A 369 -14.16 -4.23 -21.21
CA ARG A 369 -14.04 -4.33 -22.66
C ARG A 369 -15.31 -4.91 -23.30
N ASP A 370 -15.87 -5.99 -22.75
CA ASP A 370 -17.12 -6.58 -23.26
C ASP A 370 -18.36 -6.07 -22.53
N LYS A 371 -19.08 -5.11 -23.14
CA LYS A 371 -20.27 -4.51 -22.54
C LYS A 371 -21.48 -5.44 -22.40
N SER A 372 -21.44 -6.68 -22.92
CA SER A 372 -22.54 -7.65 -22.87
C SER A 372 -23.05 -7.92 -21.45
N ASN A 373 -22.12 -7.93 -20.47
CA ASN A 373 -22.39 -8.24 -19.07
C ASN A 373 -22.61 -7.01 -18.19
N LYS A 374 -22.51 -5.79 -18.75
CA LYS A 374 -22.68 -4.53 -18.00
C LYS A 374 -24.00 -4.48 -17.24
N LYS A 375 -25.08 -4.99 -17.83
CA LYS A 375 -26.43 -4.97 -17.24
C LYS A 375 -26.56 -5.78 -15.94
N ILE A 376 -25.70 -6.79 -15.73
CA ILE A 376 -25.78 -7.69 -14.57
C ILE A 376 -25.41 -6.95 -13.28
N ILE A 377 -24.39 -6.10 -13.38
CA ILE A 377 -23.82 -5.35 -12.25
C ILE A 377 -24.36 -3.93 -12.16
N LYS A 378 -25.11 -3.48 -13.17
CA LYS A 378 -25.58 -2.11 -13.27
C LYS A 378 -26.50 -1.79 -12.09
N ASP A 379 -26.30 -0.62 -11.50
CA ASP A 379 -27.13 -0.08 -10.43
C ASP A 379 -27.13 -0.95 -9.15
N LYS A 380 -26.17 -1.89 -9.01
CA LYS A 380 -26.02 -2.72 -7.80
C LYS A 380 -25.21 -1.99 -6.73
N ALA A 381 -25.71 -2.00 -5.50
CA ALA A 381 -25.02 -1.36 -4.38
C ALA A 381 -23.71 -2.05 -4.04
N PHE A 382 -23.74 -3.39 -4.08
CA PHE A 382 -22.58 -4.23 -3.88
C PHE A 382 -22.72 -5.58 -4.58
N ILE A 383 -21.60 -6.30 -4.70
CA ILE A 383 -21.53 -7.68 -5.17
C ILE A 383 -20.80 -8.52 -4.11
N ARG A 384 -21.39 -9.64 -3.72
CA ARG A 384 -20.81 -10.61 -2.77
C ARG A 384 -20.54 -11.92 -3.50
N GLY A 385 -19.37 -12.49 -3.31
CA GLY A 385 -19.02 -13.77 -3.93
C GLY A 385 -17.59 -14.23 -3.63
N PRO A 386 -17.22 -15.45 -4.04
CA PRO A 386 -15.88 -15.97 -3.85
C PRO A 386 -14.86 -15.22 -4.72
N THR A 387 -13.64 -15.07 -4.21
CA THR A 387 -12.48 -14.59 -4.98
C THR A 387 -12.18 -15.53 -6.15
N SER A 388 -11.79 -14.95 -7.28
CA SER A 388 -11.28 -15.72 -8.39
C SER A 388 -9.80 -16.03 -8.21
N ALA A 389 -9.35 -17.09 -8.88
CA ALA A 389 -7.96 -17.39 -9.12
C ALA A 389 -7.71 -17.29 -10.62
N TRP A 390 -6.70 -16.51 -11.00
CA TRP A 390 -6.33 -16.29 -12.39
C TRP A 390 -5.54 -17.49 -12.93
N GLY A 391 -5.91 -17.92 -14.13
CA GLY A 391 -5.22 -19.00 -14.84
C GLY A 391 -5.37 -18.80 -16.33
N ALA A 392 -4.35 -18.26 -16.98
CA ALA A 392 -4.41 -17.73 -18.34
C ALA A 392 -4.70 -18.75 -19.47
N LYS A 393 -4.92 -20.04 -19.15
CA LYS A 393 -5.46 -21.07 -20.08
C LYS A 393 -6.72 -21.83 -19.62
N LYS A 394 -7.12 -21.77 -18.34
CA LYS A 394 -8.33 -22.49 -17.83
C LYS A 394 -9.55 -21.60 -17.66
N GLY A 395 -9.44 -20.35 -18.08
CA GLY A 395 -10.41 -19.32 -17.73
C GLY A 395 -10.38 -19.04 -16.24
N ILE A 396 -11.31 -18.19 -15.82
CA ILE A 396 -11.52 -17.81 -14.43
C ILE A 396 -11.90 -19.05 -13.60
N SER A 397 -11.20 -19.27 -12.49
CA SER A 397 -11.40 -20.39 -11.59
C SER A 397 -11.53 -19.91 -10.14
N GLY A 398 -11.88 -20.78 -9.19
CA GLY A 398 -12.00 -20.39 -7.77
C GLY A 398 -13.42 -20.37 -7.22
N PHE A 399 -14.45 -20.49 -8.08
CA PHE A 399 -15.83 -20.63 -7.62
C PHE A 399 -15.99 -21.76 -6.59
N GLY A 400 -16.62 -21.45 -5.45
CA GLY A 400 -16.86 -22.38 -4.33
C GLY A 400 -15.61 -22.75 -3.51
N ARG A 401 -14.42 -22.25 -3.86
CA ARG A 401 -13.16 -22.48 -3.14
C ARG A 401 -12.47 -21.20 -2.67
N GLY A 402 -12.71 -20.10 -3.39
CA GLY A 402 -12.21 -18.78 -3.05
C GLY A 402 -12.85 -18.24 -1.77
N LYS A 403 -12.16 -17.30 -1.13
CA LYS A 403 -12.66 -16.63 0.06
C LYS A 403 -13.77 -15.68 -0.34
N VAL A 404 -14.81 -15.55 0.49
CA VAL A 404 -15.91 -14.64 0.17
C VAL A 404 -15.45 -13.21 0.38
N GLN A 405 -15.63 -12.39 -0.65
CA GLN A 405 -15.38 -10.96 -0.63
C GLN A 405 -16.66 -10.19 -0.94
N PHE A 406 -16.67 -8.94 -0.54
CA PHE A 406 -17.77 -8.01 -0.68
C PHE A 406 -17.25 -6.75 -1.38
N CYS A 407 -17.78 -6.43 -2.55
CA CYS A 407 -17.36 -5.30 -3.38
C CYS A 407 -18.47 -4.26 -3.43
N ILE A 408 -18.28 -3.12 -2.79
CA ILE A 408 -19.18 -1.96 -2.89
C ILE A 408 -18.98 -1.27 -4.23
N ARG A 409 -20.08 -0.86 -4.86
CA ARG A 409 -20.10 -0.29 -6.21
C ARG A 409 -20.96 0.95 -6.40
N ASP A 410 -21.86 1.25 -5.46
CA ASP A 410 -22.69 2.45 -5.50
C ASP A 410 -22.11 3.55 -4.59
N GLU A 411 -22.00 4.77 -5.12
CA GLU A 411 -21.38 5.90 -4.42
C GLU A 411 -22.16 6.33 -3.17
N LYS A 412 -23.50 6.30 -3.22
CA LYS A 412 -24.32 6.64 -2.05
C LYS A 412 -24.17 5.59 -0.96
N TYR A 413 -24.17 4.32 -1.37
CA TYR A 413 -23.94 3.21 -0.46
C TYR A 413 -22.52 3.25 0.13
N SER A 414 -21.49 3.62 -0.63
CA SER A 414 -20.13 3.78 -0.09
C SER A 414 -20.02 4.97 0.87
N ASP A 415 -20.73 6.07 0.62
CA ASP A 415 -20.80 7.21 1.53
C ASP A 415 -21.42 6.85 2.88
N GLU A 416 -22.49 6.06 2.87
CA GLU A 416 -23.17 5.53 4.05
C GLU A 416 -22.32 4.48 4.77
N PHE A 417 -21.81 3.48 4.04
CA PHE A 417 -21.00 2.41 4.60
C PHE A 417 -19.70 2.95 5.21
N GLY A 418 -19.04 3.87 4.52
CA GLY A 418 -17.77 4.46 4.91
C GLY A 418 -17.86 5.54 5.98
N ARG A 419 -19.04 5.80 6.58
CA ARG A 419 -19.20 6.74 7.70
C ARG A 419 -18.26 6.41 8.85
N LEU A 420 -17.74 7.45 9.50
CA LEU A 420 -16.79 7.32 10.60
C LEU A 420 -17.36 6.47 11.75
N GLU A 421 -18.67 6.57 11.99
CA GLU A 421 -19.42 5.78 12.98
C GLU A 421 -19.39 4.27 12.71
N ASN A 422 -19.22 3.87 11.45
CA ASN A 422 -19.09 2.48 11.06
C ASN A 422 -17.65 1.97 11.15
N ILE A 423 -16.64 2.85 11.28
CA ILE A 423 -15.24 2.43 11.45
C ILE A 423 -14.99 2.17 12.94
N CYS A 424 -14.95 0.89 13.31
CA CYS A 424 -14.74 0.47 14.69
C CYS A 424 -13.28 0.68 15.13
N CYS A 425 -12.34 0.25 14.29
CA CYS A 425 -10.93 0.40 14.55
C CYS A 425 -10.08 0.38 13.28
N ALA A 426 -8.83 0.83 13.42
CA ALA A 426 -7.80 0.75 12.41
C ALA A 426 -6.53 0.14 13.02
N ILE A 427 -5.99 -0.88 12.36
CA ILE A 427 -4.76 -1.55 12.80
C ILE A 427 -3.69 -1.25 11.75
N PHE A 428 -2.64 -0.54 12.14
CA PHE A 428 -1.52 -0.21 11.27
C PHE A 428 -0.33 -1.11 11.59
N TYR A 429 0.29 -1.68 10.57
CA TYR A 429 1.43 -2.58 10.68
C TYR A 429 2.65 -1.98 10.03
N SER A 430 3.81 -2.17 10.66
CA SER A 430 5.10 -2.01 10.01
C SER A 430 5.90 -3.28 10.22
N LYS A 431 6.29 -3.91 9.12
CA LYS A 431 7.33 -4.94 9.11
C LYS A 431 8.70 -4.35 9.43
#